data_AF-K6Y089-F1
#
_entry.id   AF-K6Y089-F1
#
_cell.length_a   1.000
_cell.length_b   1.000
_cell.length_c   1.000
_cell.angle_alpha   90.00
_cell.angle_beta   90.00
_cell.angle_gamma   90.00
#
_symmetry.space_group_name_H-M   'P 1'
#
loop_
_entity.id
_entity.type
_entity.pdbx_description
1 polymer ?
#
loop_
_entity_poly.entity_id
_entity_poly.type
_entity_poly.pdbx_seq_one_letter_code
_entity_poly.pdbx_strand_id
1 'polypeptide(L)'
;MKKSLSWANSLDWFLALLALLAGLAVLQTFVIGKHYIIPSVLLVVTVLLGNLAFYGLTQTNWAKRVNFWCGFLLTSHGLFALFWSKKYREVLGDQFELVCGAVTLVFLVLTWMYAKRNRLFIKD
;
A
#
# COMPACT_ATOMS: atom_id res chain seq x y z
N MET A 1 12.82 -16.80 -15.12
CA MET A 1 11.90 -16.11 -14.19
C MET A 1 11.29 -14.91 -14.91
N LYS A 2 9.96 -14.84 -15.11
CA LYS A 2 9.33 -13.59 -15.58
C LYS A 2 9.73 -12.47 -14.61
N LYS A 3 10.20 -11.32 -15.11
CA LYS A 3 10.61 -10.18 -14.28
C LYS A 3 9.43 -9.75 -13.41
N SER A 4 9.41 -10.19 -12.14
CA SER A 4 8.32 -9.91 -11.20
C SER A 4 8.33 -8.45 -10.75
N LEU A 5 9.51 -7.82 -10.75
CA LEU A 5 9.69 -6.40 -10.49
C LEU A 5 9.38 -5.61 -11.77
N SER A 6 8.13 -5.20 -11.89
CA SER A 6 7.65 -4.40 -13.03
C SER A 6 6.49 -3.51 -12.58
N TRP A 7 6.17 -2.50 -13.39
CA TRP A 7 5.01 -1.64 -13.18
C TRP A 7 3.68 -2.40 -13.10
N ALA A 8 3.59 -3.59 -13.72
CA ALA A 8 2.38 -4.43 -13.62
C ALA A 8 2.18 -5.00 -12.21
N ASN A 9 3.25 -5.10 -11.41
CA ASN A 9 3.23 -5.69 -10.08
C ASN A 9 3.59 -4.70 -8.97
N SER A 10 3.69 -3.40 -9.26
CA SER A 10 4.16 -2.38 -8.32
C SER A 10 3.31 -2.32 -7.06
N LEU A 11 1.98 -2.27 -7.18
CA LEU A 11 1.08 -2.24 -6.04
C LEU A 11 1.02 -3.59 -5.31
N ASP A 12 1.23 -4.71 -6.00
CA ASP A 12 1.25 -6.03 -5.35
C ASP A 12 2.48 -6.17 -4.45
N TRP A 13 3.64 -5.72 -4.93
CA TRP A 13 4.86 -5.65 -4.13
C TRP A 13 4.75 -4.64 -2.98
N PHE A 14 4.04 -3.52 -3.19
CA PHE A 14 3.75 -2.60 -2.11
C PHE A 14 2.90 -3.26 -1.02
N LEU A 15 1.82 -3.99 -1.38
CA LEU A 15 1.04 -4.73 -0.40
C LEU A 15 1.84 -5.88 0.25
N ALA A 16 2.74 -6.53 -0.48
CA ALA A 16 3.65 -7.54 0.08
C ALA A 16 4.58 -6.92 1.13
N LEU A 17 5.11 -5.73 0.86
CA LEU A 17 5.92 -4.98 1.81
C LEU A 17 5.11 -4.58 3.05
N LEU A 18 3.88 -4.08 2.87
CA LEU A 18 3.01 -3.76 3.99
C LEU A 18 2.67 -4.99 4.83
N ALA A 19 2.38 -6.13 4.20
CA ALA A 19 2.15 -7.39 4.89
C ALA A 19 3.40 -7.83 5.68
N LEU A 20 4.59 -7.67 5.11
CA LEU A 20 5.84 -7.97 5.82
C LEU A 20 6.03 -7.06 7.04
N LEU A 21 5.88 -5.74 6.87
CA LEU A 21 6.02 -4.78 7.97
C LEU A 21 4.96 -4.99 9.07
N ALA A 22 3.72 -5.26 8.67
CA ALA A 22 2.64 -5.57 9.61
C ALA A 22 2.90 -6.90 10.33
N GLY A 23 3.42 -7.92 9.64
CA GLY A 23 3.86 -9.17 10.26
C GLY A 23 4.97 -8.98 11.28
N LEU A 24 5.95 -8.12 10.99
CA LEU A 24 6.99 -7.75 11.96
C LEU A 24 6.40 -7.00 13.17
N ALA A 25 5.42 -6.11 12.95
CA ALA A 25 4.72 -5.43 14.03
C ALA A 25 3.87 -6.39 14.89
N VAL A 26 3.26 -7.42 14.30
CA VAL A 26 2.58 -8.51 15.02
C VAL A 26 3.59 -9.24 15.92
N LEU A 27 4.76 -9.63 15.38
CA LEU A 27 5.80 -10.29 16.16
C LEU A 27 6.31 -9.40 17.30
N GLN A 28 6.56 -8.12 17.03
CA GLN A 28 7.01 -7.17 18.04
C GLN A 28 5.98 -7.01 19.17
N THR A 29 4.69 -6.89 18.84
CA THR A 29 3.63 -6.74 19.83
C THR A 29 3.39 -8.01 20.65
N PHE A 30 3.50 -9.20 20.04
CA PHE A 30 3.43 -10.47 20.77
C PHE A 30 4.64 -10.70 21.69
N VAL A 31 5.87 -10.50 21.19
CA VAL A 31 7.09 -10.84 21.91
C VAL A 31 7.44 -9.80 22.98
N ILE A 32 7.33 -8.51 22.66
CA ILE A 32 7.76 -7.41 23.54
C ILE A 32 6.58 -6.84 24.32
N GLY A 33 5.45 -6.63 23.65
CA GLY A 33 4.30 -5.94 24.24
C GLY A 33 3.46 -6.78 25.20
N LYS A 34 3.48 -8.11 25.08
CA LYS A 34 2.63 -9.05 25.86
C LYS A 34 1.12 -8.72 25.84
N HIS A 35 0.64 -7.99 24.82
CA HIS A 35 -0.78 -7.70 24.63
C HIS A 35 -1.38 -8.75 23.69
N TYR A 36 -2.59 -9.27 23.95
CA TYR A 36 -3.16 -10.37 23.14
C TYR A 36 -4.17 -9.90 22.07
N ILE A 37 -4.98 -8.87 22.34
CA ILE A 37 -6.09 -8.44 21.46
C ILE A 37 -5.58 -7.59 20.27
N ILE A 38 -4.66 -6.65 20.52
CA ILE A 38 -4.11 -5.76 19.48
C ILE A 38 -3.39 -6.55 18.37
N PRO A 39 -2.54 -7.56 18.69
CA PRO A 39 -1.91 -8.35 17.64
C PRO A 39 -2.88 -9.18 16.81
N SER A 40 -4.04 -9.59 17.34
CA SER A 40 -4.98 -10.42 16.58
C SER A 40 -5.61 -9.63 15.43
N VAL A 41 -6.06 -8.40 15.69
CA VAL A 41 -6.59 -7.51 14.64
C VAL A 41 -5.51 -7.16 13.62
N LEU A 42 -4.29 -6.87 14.09
CA LEU A 42 -3.16 -6.58 13.22
C LEU A 42 -2.75 -7.79 12.36
N LEU A 43 -2.86 -9.01 12.90
CA LEU A 43 -2.63 -10.26 12.19
C LEU A 43 -3.67 -10.46 11.08
N VAL A 44 -4.95 -10.19 11.35
CA VAL A 44 -5.99 -10.27 10.32
C VAL A 44 -5.65 -9.34 9.16
N VAL A 45 -5.30 -8.07 9.44
CA VAL A 45 -4.90 -7.12 8.41
C VAL A 45 -3.66 -7.60 7.65
N THR A 46 -2.65 -8.10 8.36
CA THR A 46 -1.43 -8.69 7.78
C THR A 46 -1.75 -9.80 6.77
N VAL A 47 -2.61 -10.75 7.16
CA VAL A 47 -2.98 -11.89 6.32
C VAL A 47 -3.78 -11.44 5.10
N LEU A 48 -4.70 -10.49 5.26
CA LEU A 48 -5.46 -9.94 4.13
C LEU A 48 -4.54 -9.24 3.12
N LEU A 49 -3.61 -8.40 3.59
CA LEU A 49 -2.63 -7.74 2.73
C LEU A 49 -1.73 -8.75 2.02
N GLY A 50 -1.28 -9.79 2.71
CA GLY A 50 -0.47 -10.87 2.13
C GLY A 50 -1.22 -11.65 1.05
N ASN A 51 -2.51 -11.94 1.26
CA ASN A 51 -3.34 -12.61 0.26
C ASN A 51 -3.55 -11.72 -0.98
N LEU A 52 -3.87 -10.44 -0.78
CA LEU A 52 -4.03 -9.49 -1.88
C LEU A 52 -2.74 -9.33 -2.69
N ALA A 53 -1.59 -9.30 -2.03
CA ALA A 53 -0.29 -9.29 -2.67
C ALA A 53 -0.05 -10.58 -3.46
N PHE A 54 -0.27 -11.75 -2.85
CA PHE A 54 -0.07 -13.05 -3.50
C PHE A 54 -0.94 -13.20 -4.76
N TYR A 55 -2.25 -12.99 -4.64
CA TYR A 55 -3.16 -13.09 -5.78
C TYR A 55 -2.89 -12.03 -6.85
N GLY A 56 -2.45 -10.82 -6.45
CA GLY A 56 -1.98 -9.80 -7.37
C GLY A 56 -0.76 -10.27 -8.16
N LEU A 57 0.25 -10.83 -7.49
CA LEU A 57 1.46 -11.35 -8.13
C LEU A 57 1.18 -12.54 -9.07
N THR A 58 0.19 -13.38 -8.75
CA THR A 58 -0.29 -14.46 -9.64
C THR A 58 -1.16 -13.96 -10.81
N GLN A 59 -1.30 -12.64 -11.00
CA GLN A 59 -2.07 -12.01 -12.08
C GLN A 59 -3.58 -12.29 -12.01
N THR A 60 -4.12 -12.47 -10.80
CA THR A 60 -5.56 -12.68 -10.63
C THR A 60 -6.31 -11.35 -10.77
N ASN A 61 -7.21 -11.26 -11.75
CA ASN A 61 -7.87 -10.02 -12.15
C ASN A 61 -8.59 -9.28 -11.01
N TRP A 62 -9.35 -9.98 -10.15
CA TRP A 62 -10.07 -9.33 -9.06
C TRP A 62 -9.10 -8.71 -8.04
N ALA A 63 -8.01 -9.41 -7.72
CA ALA A 63 -7.00 -8.93 -6.77
C ALA A 63 -6.28 -7.70 -7.33
N LYS A 64 -5.93 -7.73 -8.62
CA LYS A 64 -5.36 -6.55 -9.30
C LYS A 64 -6.27 -5.32 -9.20
N ARG A 65 -7.59 -5.49 -9.38
CA ARG A 65 -8.57 -4.40 -9.26
C ARG A 65 -8.66 -3.88 -7.82
N VAL A 66 -8.67 -4.77 -6.83
CA VAL A 66 -8.67 -4.37 -5.41
C VAL A 66 -7.39 -3.63 -5.06
N ASN A 67 -6.22 -4.14 -5.46
CA ASN A 67 -4.92 -3.51 -5.21
C ASN A 67 -4.83 -2.13 -5.87
N PHE A 68 -5.36 -1.97 -7.08
CA PHE A 68 -5.53 -0.67 -7.71
C PHE A 68 -6.36 0.29 -6.86
N TRP A 69 -7.53 -0.14 -6.37
CA TRP A 69 -8.38 0.72 -5.53
C TRP A 69 -7.70 1.08 -4.20
N CYS A 70 -6.94 0.18 -3.59
CA CYS A 70 -6.10 0.51 -2.45
C CYS A 70 -5.09 1.62 -2.79
N GLY A 71 -4.38 1.50 -3.93
CA GLY A 71 -3.44 2.53 -4.40
C GLY A 71 -4.11 3.86 -4.72
N PHE A 72 -5.29 3.83 -5.35
CA PHE A 72 -6.08 5.03 -5.67
C PHE A 72 -6.55 5.75 -4.41
N LEU A 73 -7.10 5.01 -3.44
CA LEU A 73 -7.53 5.57 -2.17
C LEU A 73 -6.33 6.16 -1.42
N LEU A 74 -5.19 5.47 -1.38
CA LEU A 74 -3.98 5.97 -0.73
C LEU A 74 -3.45 7.25 -1.39
N THR A 75 -3.43 7.29 -2.73
CA THR A 75 -3.06 8.49 -3.50
C THR A 75 -4.00 9.65 -3.18
N SER A 76 -5.31 9.38 -3.15
CA SER A 76 -6.32 10.40 -2.82
C SER A 76 -6.15 10.91 -1.40
N HIS A 77 -5.91 10.01 -0.43
CA HIS A 77 -5.62 10.39 0.95
C HIS A 77 -4.34 11.24 1.05
N GLY A 78 -3.28 10.91 0.31
CA GLY A 78 -2.07 11.72 0.22
C GLY A 78 -2.35 13.13 -0.32
N LEU A 79 -3.16 13.22 -1.38
CA LEU A 79 -3.59 14.49 -1.95
C LEU A 79 -4.39 15.32 -0.94
N PHE A 80 -5.37 14.73 -0.24
CA PHE A 80 -6.09 15.44 0.82
C PHE A 80 -5.17 15.85 1.97
N ALA A 81 -4.22 14.99 2.33
CA ALA A 81 -3.29 15.27 3.42
C ALA A 81 -2.43 16.52 3.15
N LEU A 82 -2.05 16.78 1.90
CA LEU A 82 -1.30 17.99 1.52
C LEU A 82 -1.99 19.29 1.94
N PHE A 83 -3.31 19.34 1.82
CA PHE A 83 -4.07 20.56 2.09
C PHE A 83 -4.63 20.60 3.52
N TRP A 84 -5.01 19.45 4.09
CA TRP A 84 -5.78 19.41 5.33
C TRP A 84 -5.09 18.73 6.52
N SER A 85 -3.93 18.08 6.35
CA SER A 85 -3.29 17.37 7.46
C SER A 85 -2.58 18.32 8.43
N LYS A 86 -3.13 18.49 9.63
CA LYS A 86 -2.46 19.18 10.74
C LYS A 86 -1.29 18.36 11.30
N LYS A 87 -1.56 17.08 11.59
CA LYS A 87 -0.58 16.20 12.26
C LYS A 87 0.68 15.96 11.43
N TYR A 88 0.55 15.80 10.11
CA TYR A 88 1.74 15.62 9.27
C TYR A 88 2.57 16.90 9.16
N ARG A 89 1.93 18.08 9.15
CA ARG A 89 2.63 19.37 9.21
C ARG A 89 3.39 19.52 10.53
N GLU A 90 2.79 19.13 11.65
CA GLU A 90 3.44 19.13 12.96
C GLU A 90 4.67 18.19 13.02
N VAL A 91 4.56 16.99 12.45
CA VAL A 91 5.63 15.99 12.49
C VAL A 91 6.77 16.30 11.51
N LEU A 92 6.46 16.79 10.31
CA LEU A 92 7.44 17.01 9.24
C LEU A 92 7.98 18.45 9.17
N GLY A 93 7.30 19.40 9.82
CA GLY A 93 7.69 20.82 9.83
C GLY A 93 7.88 21.37 8.42
N ASP A 94 9.01 22.04 8.20
CA ASP A 94 9.35 22.66 6.92
C ASP A 94 9.51 21.66 5.76
N GLN A 95 9.74 20.38 6.06
CA GLN A 95 9.87 19.33 5.04
C GLN A 95 8.51 18.77 4.59
N PHE A 96 7.41 19.21 5.21
CA PHE A 96 6.07 18.67 4.96
C PHE A 96 5.71 18.66 3.47
N GLU A 97 5.82 19.80 2.79
CA GLU A 97 5.40 19.93 1.39
C GLU A 97 6.24 19.06 0.47
N LEU A 98 7.55 19.02 0.70
CA LEU A 98 8.48 18.20 -0.07
C LEU A 98 8.18 16.72 0.12
N VAL A 99 8.06 16.26 1.37
CA VAL A 99 7.87 14.83 1.68
C VAL A 99 6.48 14.37 1.27
N CYS A 100 5.41 15.04 1.72
CA CYS A 100 4.05 14.64 1.36
C CYS A 100 3.79 14.81 -0.14
N GLY A 101 4.37 15.84 -0.78
CA GLY A 101 4.24 16.09 -2.21
C GLY A 101 4.89 14.98 -3.02
N ALA A 102 6.14 14.65 -2.68
CA ALA A 102 6.87 13.56 -3.33
C ALA A 102 6.17 12.20 -3.15
N VAL A 103 5.74 11.87 -1.92
CA VAL A 103 5.04 10.61 -1.64
C VAL A 103 3.73 10.52 -2.42
N THR A 104 2.94 11.60 -2.45
CA THR A 104 1.67 11.63 -3.22
C THR A 104 1.93 11.44 -4.70
N LEU A 105 2.95 12.10 -5.26
CA LEU A 105 3.31 11.96 -6.68
C LEU A 105 3.79 10.54 -7.00
N VAL A 106 4.61 9.94 -6.14
CA VAL A 106 5.08 8.56 -6.29
C VAL A 106 3.89 7.60 -6.33
N PHE A 107 2.94 7.71 -5.41
CA PHE A 107 1.75 6.85 -5.41
C PHE A 107 0.84 7.09 -6.62
N LEU A 108 0.71 8.34 -7.08
CA LEU A 108 -0.02 8.67 -8.30
C LEU A 108 0.58 7.94 -9.51
N VAL A 109 1.90 8.04 -9.69
CA VAL A 109 2.61 7.37 -10.79
C VAL A 109 2.50 5.86 -10.67
N LEU A 110 2.74 5.29 -9.49
CA LEU A 110 2.64 3.85 -9.26
C LEU A 110 1.24 3.33 -9.60
N THR A 111 0.20 4.00 -9.11
CA THR A 111 -1.20 3.61 -9.31
C THR A 111 -1.61 3.74 -10.77
N TRP A 112 -1.24 4.84 -11.43
CA TRP A 112 -1.55 5.05 -12.85
C TRP A 112 -0.85 4.02 -13.75
N MET A 113 0.46 3.83 -13.54
CA MET A 113 1.24 2.87 -14.32
C MET A 113 0.77 1.44 -14.09
N TYR A 114 0.37 1.10 -12.87
CA TYR A 114 -0.20 -0.20 -12.54
C TYR A 114 -1.51 -0.46 -13.30
N ALA A 115 -2.44 0.51 -13.31
CA ALA A 115 -3.69 0.39 -14.06
C ALA A 115 -3.45 0.24 -15.56
N LYS A 116 -2.55 1.07 -16.11
CA LYS A 116 -2.19 1.07 -17.53
C LYS A 116 -1.57 -0.26 -17.96
N ARG A 117 -0.63 -0.80 -17.19
CA ARG A 117 0.09 -2.04 -17.53
C ARG A 117 -0.76 -3.28 -17.40
N ASN A 118 -1.70 -3.29 -16.45
CA ASN A 118 -2.64 -4.40 -16.28
C ASN A 118 -3.93 -4.22 -17.11
N ARG A 119 -4.05 -3.14 -17.91
CA ARG A 119 -5.24 -2.83 -18.74
C ARG A 119 -6.57 -2.91 -17.98
N LEU A 120 -6.59 -2.54 -16.70
CA LEU A 120 -7.71 -2.85 -15.79
C LEU A 120 -9.08 -2.32 -16.22
N PHE A 121 -9.12 -1.20 -16.96
CA PHE A 121 -10.36 -0.51 -17.31
C PHE A 121 -10.54 -0.29 -18.81
N ILE A 122 -9.71 -0.94 -19.63
CA ILE A 122 -9.90 -0.92 -21.08
C ILE A 122 -10.99 -1.95 -21.40
N LYS A 123 -12.10 -1.52 -22.01
CA LYS A 123 -13.06 -2.45 -22.61
C LYS A 123 -12.40 -3.07 -23.85
N ASP A 124 -12.48 -4.40 -23.94
CA ASP A 124 -12.09 -5.14 -25.14
C ASP A 124 -12.96 -4.75 -26.35
#